data_AF-A0A833H8Y5-F1
#
_entry.id   AF-A0A833H8Y5-F1
#
_cell.length_a   1.000
_cell.length_b   1.000
_cell.length_c   1.000
_cell.angle_alpha   90.00
_cell.angle_beta   90.00
_cell.angle_gamma   90.00
#
_symmetry.space_group_name_H-M   'P 1'
#
loop_
_entity.id
_entity.type
_entity.pdbx_description
1 polymer ?
#
loop_
_entity_poly.entity_id
_entity_poly.type
_entity_poly.pdbx_seq_one_letter_code
_entity_poly.pdbx_strand_id
1 'polypeptide(L)'
;LDLRRIARHSVARGGEPLVLLRKRRPDRPVHIVAMLDVSGSMTVYARVLLSFVRGLTSADSRTDAYLFHTRLVRISDALRDHDTLRAAGRMSMMAEGFGGGTRIGANLKAFNEQYARHGVGGRSVVLILSDGYDTDPPELIDAALARLQKRGCRIVWLNPLKGWKDYAPVARGMAAALPHLDLFAAAATLDDLAALEPVLAGL
;
A
#
# COMPACT_ATOMS: atom_id res chain seq x y z
N LEU A 1 -3.31 1.41 15.81
CA LEU A 1 -4.33 1.13 14.79
C LEU A 1 -4.71 -0.35 14.93
N ASP A 2 -6.00 -0.68 15.02
CA ASP A 2 -6.48 -2.08 15.14
C ASP A 2 -6.68 -2.63 13.73
N LEU A 3 -5.61 -3.18 13.12
CA LEU A 3 -5.64 -3.67 11.74
C LEU A 3 -6.60 -4.86 11.59
N ARG A 4 -6.80 -5.67 12.62
CA ARG A 4 -7.82 -6.73 12.63
C ARG A 4 -9.22 -6.15 12.47
N ARG A 5 -9.54 -5.05 13.14
CA ARG A 5 -10.81 -4.34 12.97
C ARG A 5 -10.91 -3.68 11.60
N ILE A 6 -9.81 -3.18 11.05
CA ILE A 6 -9.78 -2.59 9.71
C ILE A 6 -10.00 -3.68 8.65
N ALA A 7 -9.29 -4.80 8.70
CA ALA A 7 -9.48 -5.95 7.82
C ALA A 7 -10.90 -6.54 7.94
N ARG A 8 -11.42 -6.71 9.17
CA ARG A 8 -12.79 -7.19 9.40
C ARG A 8 -13.87 -6.18 8.96
N HIS A 9 -13.70 -4.88 9.20
CA HIS A 9 -14.69 -3.87 8.78
C HIS A 9 -14.64 -3.55 7.29
N SER A 10 -13.47 -3.63 6.65
CA SER A 10 -13.31 -3.46 5.20
C SER A 10 -13.98 -4.57 4.40
N VAL A 11 -14.18 -5.75 5.01
CA VAL A 11 -14.82 -6.90 4.35
C VAL A 11 -16.26 -7.12 4.81
N ALA A 12 -16.60 -6.82 6.06
CA ALA A 12 -17.93 -7.11 6.62
C ALA A 12 -19.03 -6.10 6.21
N ARG A 13 -18.71 -4.96 5.59
CA ARG A 13 -19.72 -3.94 5.26
C ARG A 13 -20.07 -3.86 3.78
N GLY A 14 -21.14 -4.56 3.43
CA GLY A 14 -22.10 -4.14 2.41
C GLY A 14 -23.13 -3.11 2.93
N GLY A 15 -22.73 -2.15 3.79
CA GLY A 15 -23.63 -1.39 4.69
C GLY A 15 -24.06 -2.29 5.86
N GLU A 16 -24.01 -2.00 7.16
CA GLU A 16 -24.13 -0.82 8.02
C GLU A 16 -23.20 -0.96 9.26
N PRO A 17 -23.06 0.07 10.14
CA PRO A 17 -22.10 0.04 11.24
C PRO A 17 -22.65 -0.32 12.61
N LEU A 18 -22.13 -1.40 13.23
CA LEU A 18 -22.33 -1.65 14.65
C LEU A 18 -21.06 -2.05 15.45
N VAL A 19 -20.96 -1.32 16.57
CA VAL A 19 -20.32 -1.51 17.89
C VAL A 19 -18.80 -1.33 18.09
N LEU A 20 -18.53 -0.33 18.94
CA LEU A 20 -17.30 0.11 19.59
C LEU A 20 -16.64 -0.94 20.48
N LEU A 21 -15.30 -1.10 20.40
CA LEU A 21 -14.48 -1.49 21.56
C LEU A 21 -13.13 -0.73 21.61
N ARG A 22 -12.81 -0.20 22.78
CA ARG A 22 -11.58 0.45 23.28
C ARG A 22 -10.45 -0.61 23.45
N LYS A 23 -9.12 -0.39 23.58
CA LYS A 23 -8.19 0.74 23.75
C LYS A 23 -6.75 0.18 23.68
N ARG A 24 -5.85 0.79 22.91
CA ARG A 24 -4.46 1.13 23.33
C ARG A 24 -3.97 2.18 22.33
N ARG A 25 -3.95 3.44 22.77
CA ARG A 25 -3.39 4.54 21.98
C ARG A 25 -1.87 4.33 21.96
N PRO A 26 -1.20 4.26 20.80
CA PRO A 26 0.20 4.65 20.76
C PRO A 26 0.27 6.13 21.14
N ASP A 27 1.30 6.52 21.87
CA ASP A 27 1.41 7.83 22.54
C ASP A 27 1.45 9.03 21.57
N ARG A 28 1.46 8.79 20.25
CA ARG A 28 1.20 9.76 19.17
C ARG A 28 0.71 9.01 17.91
N PRO A 29 -0.13 9.63 17.04
CA PRO A 29 -0.58 9.00 15.79
C PRO A 29 0.61 8.69 14.86
N VAL A 30 0.49 7.62 14.07
CA VAL A 30 1.42 7.24 13.00
C VAL A 30 0.82 7.71 11.67
N HIS A 31 1.61 8.31 10.80
CA HIS A 31 1.16 8.71 9.47
C HIS A 31 1.31 7.55 8.49
N ILE A 32 0.21 7.02 7.97
CA ILE A 32 0.24 5.92 7.00
C ILE A 32 0.18 6.49 5.59
N VAL A 33 1.08 6.02 4.72
CA VAL A 33 1.04 6.26 3.28
C VAL A 33 0.90 4.91 2.59
N ALA A 34 -0.25 4.63 1.99
CA ALA A 34 -0.51 3.43 1.23
C ALA A 34 -0.32 3.66 -0.28
N MET A 35 0.50 2.84 -0.92
CA MET A 35 0.73 2.83 -2.36
C MET A 35 0.29 1.48 -2.91
N LEU A 36 -0.79 1.46 -3.68
CA LEU A 36 -1.39 0.25 -4.21
C LEU A 36 -1.12 0.12 -5.71
N ASP A 37 -0.56 -1.02 -6.08
CA ASP A 37 -0.40 -1.46 -7.46
C ASP A 37 -1.74 -1.95 -8.03
N VAL A 38 -2.11 -1.42 -9.17
CA VAL A 38 -3.34 -1.74 -9.91
C VAL A 38 -3.03 -2.18 -11.34
N SER A 39 -1.88 -2.83 -11.52
CA SER A 39 -1.50 -3.50 -12.75
C SER A 39 -2.29 -4.78 -12.99
N GLY A 40 -2.24 -5.28 -14.23
CA GLY A 40 -2.95 -6.48 -14.64
C GLY A 40 -2.61 -7.75 -13.82
N SER A 41 -1.38 -7.88 -13.30
CA SER A 41 -1.02 -9.00 -12.41
C SER A 41 -1.64 -8.87 -11.02
N MET A 42 -2.00 -7.65 -10.63
CA MET A 42 -2.64 -7.33 -9.35
C MET A 42 -4.16 -7.36 -9.42
N THR A 43 -4.79 -7.49 -10.60
CA THR A 43 -6.25 -7.42 -10.79
C THR A 43 -7.06 -8.29 -9.83
N VAL A 44 -6.61 -9.53 -9.58
CA VAL A 44 -7.30 -10.46 -8.66
C VAL A 44 -7.27 -9.95 -7.21
N TYR A 45 -6.19 -9.29 -6.81
CA TYR A 45 -5.96 -8.82 -5.44
C TYR A 45 -6.40 -7.37 -5.22
N ALA A 46 -6.41 -6.56 -6.27
CA ALA A 46 -6.62 -5.11 -6.23
C ALA A 46 -7.91 -4.74 -5.51
N ARG A 47 -9.01 -5.49 -5.71
CA ARG A 47 -10.28 -5.21 -5.03
C ARG A 47 -10.20 -5.38 -3.52
N VAL A 48 -9.57 -6.44 -3.03
CA VAL A 48 -9.43 -6.71 -1.59
C VAL A 48 -8.49 -5.69 -0.95
N LEU A 49 -7.35 -5.43 -1.59
CA LEU A 49 -6.36 -4.48 -1.11
C LEU A 49 -6.90 -3.04 -1.12
N LEU A 50 -7.69 -2.65 -2.12
CA LEU A 50 -8.35 -1.35 -2.17
C LEU A 50 -9.37 -1.18 -1.03
N SER A 51 -10.16 -2.22 -0.73
CA SER A 51 -11.07 -2.22 0.42
C SER A 51 -10.31 -2.09 1.75
N PHE A 52 -9.16 -2.75 1.88
CA PHE A 52 -8.28 -2.61 3.04
C PHE A 52 -7.75 -1.18 3.19
N VAL A 53 -7.19 -0.60 2.12
CA VAL A 53 -6.70 0.79 2.10
C VAL A 53 -7.81 1.78 2.40
N ARG A 54 -9.02 1.57 1.87
CA ARG A 54 -10.21 2.36 2.23
C ARG A 54 -10.49 2.32 3.73
N GLY A 55 -10.38 1.15 4.36
CA GLY A 55 -10.55 1.00 5.80
C GLY A 55 -9.52 1.80 6.60
N LEU A 56 -8.26 1.79 6.17
CA LEU A 56 -7.19 2.62 6.76
C LEU A 56 -7.50 4.11 6.64
N THR A 57 -7.87 4.57 5.44
CA THR A 57 -8.19 5.99 5.17
C THR A 57 -9.43 6.47 5.91
N SER A 58 -10.41 5.59 6.11
CA SER A 58 -11.63 5.88 6.86
C SER A 58 -11.39 5.91 8.37
N ALA A 59 -10.46 5.09 8.87
CA ALA A 59 -10.12 5.02 10.30
C ALA A 59 -9.21 6.16 10.76
N ASP A 60 -8.38 6.72 9.88
CA ASP A 60 -7.49 7.83 10.19
C ASP A 60 -7.44 8.86 9.03
N SER A 61 -7.83 10.10 9.34
CA SER A 61 -7.83 11.19 8.36
C SER A 61 -6.45 11.64 7.90
N ARG A 62 -5.40 11.20 8.59
CA ARG A 62 -4.01 11.48 8.22
C ARG A 62 -3.50 10.49 7.19
N THR A 63 -4.17 9.34 6.99
CA THR A 63 -3.73 8.33 6.02
C THR A 63 -3.83 8.88 4.60
N ASP A 64 -2.71 8.79 3.88
CA ASP A 64 -2.65 9.05 2.44
C ASP A 64 -2.68 7.76 1.65
N ALA A 65 -3.35 7.77 0.51
CA ALA A 65 -3.49 6.63 -0.36
C ALA A 65 -3.23 7.01 -1.82
N TYR A 66 -2.51 6.14 -2.52
CA TYR A 66 -2.10 6.31 -3.90
C TYR A 66 -2.33 5.02 -4.67
N LEU A 67 -2.77 5.15 -5.91
CA LEU A 67 -2.72 4.07 -6.89
C LEU A 67 -1.52 4.30 -7.81
N PHE A 68 -0.88 3.21 -8.22
CA PHE A 68 0.14 3.28 -9.26
C PHE A 68 0.03 2.12 -10.26
N HIS A 69 0.39 2.45 -11.50
CA HIS A 69 0.66 1.51 -12.58
C HIS A 69 1.76 2.12 -13.47
N THR A 70 1.37 2.84 -14.54
CA THR A 70 2.25 3.68 -15.36
C THR A 70 2.38 5.11 -14.82
N ARG A 71 1.45 5.53 -13.96
CA ARG A 71 1.44 6.84 -13.29
C ARG A 71 0.93 6.73 -11.86
N LEU A 72 1.29 7.72 -11.04
CA LEU A 72 0.93 7.82 -9.64
C LEU A 72 -0.29 8.73 -9.49
N VAL A 73 -1.33 8.26 -8.80
CA VAL A 73 -2.55 9.02 -8.56
C VAL A 73 -2.88 9.00 -7.07
N ARG A 74 -3.00 10.18 -6.45
CA ARG A 74 -3.48 10.29 -5.07
C ARG A 74 -5.00 10.08 -5.03
N ILE A 75 -5.45 9.12 -4.22
CA ILE A 75 -6.86 8.73 -4.09
C ILE A 75 -7.38 8.86 -2.65
N SER A 76 -6.64 9.49 -1.75
CA SER A 76 -7.04 9.67 -0.34
C SER A 76 -8.46 10.21 -0.20
N ASP A 77 -8.79 11.27 -0.95
CA ASP A 77 -10.09 11.92 -0.89
C ASP A 77 -11.18 11.06 -1.54
N ALA A 78 -10.84 10.39 -2.64
CA ALA A 78 -11.74 9.47 -3.32
C ALA A 78 -12.05 8.19 -2.53
N LEU A 79 -11.23 7.82 -1.54
CA LEU A 79 -11.50 6.71 -0.64
C LEU A 79 -12.39 7.09 0.54
N ARG A 80 -12.46 8.39 0.86
CA ARG A 80 -13.34 8.93 1.90
C ARG A 80 -14.77 9.06 1.41
N ASP A 81 -14.95 9.17 0.10
CA ASP A 81 -16.23 9.27 -0.58
C ASP A 81 -16.59 7.94 -1.28
N HIS A 82 -17.85 7.51 -1.16
CA HIS A 82 -18.29 6.18 -1.61
C HIS A 82 -18.37 6.08 -3.15
N ASP A 83 -18.70 7.18 -3.83
CA ASP A 83 -18.99 7.16 -5.28
C ASP A 83 -17.72 7.27 -6.13
N THR A 84 -16.72 7.98 -5.64
CA THR A 84 -15.46 8.26 -6.34
C THR A 84 -14.50 7.08 -6.39
N LEU A 85 -14.64 6.10 -5.48
CA LEU A 85 -13.81 4.90 -5.45
C LEU A 85 -13.99 4.02 -6.70
N ARG A 86 -15.25 3.83 -7.12
CA ARG A 86 -15.54 3.07 -8.35
C ARG A 86 -15.03 3.79 -9.58
N ALA A 87 -15.06 5.12 -9.60
CA ALA A 87 -14.53 5.92 -10.69
C ALA A 87 -12.99 5.86 -10.76
N ALA A 88 -12.30 6.02 -9.63
CA ALA A 88 -10.84 5.94 -9.54
C ALA A 88 -10.32 4.55 -9.96
N GLY A 89 -10.96 3.48 -9.48
CA GLY A 89 -10.64 2.11 -9.90
C GLY A 89 -10.87 1.92 -11.40
N ARG A 90 -12.03 2.32 -11.94
CA ARG A 90 -12.30 2.19 -13.38
C ARG A 90 -11.34 2.98 -14.26
N MET A 91 -10.99 4.21 -13.88
CA MET A 91 -10.06 5.04 -14.66
C MET A 91 -8.66 4.42 -14.70
N SER A 92 -8.19 3.84 -13.59
CA SER A 92 -6.88 3.19 -13.54
C SER A 92 -6.88 1.86 -14.29
N MET A 93 -7.95 1.08 -14.21
CA MET A 93 -8.10 -0.18 -14.95
C MET A 93 -8.30 0.06 -16.46
N MET A 94 -8.97 1.15 -16.86
CA MET A 94 -9.07 1.52 -18.28
C MET A 94 -7.72 1.92 -18.88
N ALA A 95 -6.77 2.38 -18.07
CA ALA A 95 -5.40 2.65 -18.50
C ALA A 95 -4.60 1.37 -18.80
N GLU A 96 -5.07 0.18 -18.37
CA GLU A 96 -4.47 -1.13 -18.68
C GLU A 96 -4.51 -1.45 -20.19
N GLY A 97 -5.39 -0.80 -20.97
CA GLY A 97 -5.43 -0.92 -22.42
C GLY A 97 -4.19 -0.34 -23.13
N PHE A 98 -3.33 0.38 -22.41
CA PHE A 98 -2.07 0.91 -22.92
C PHE A 98 -0.91 0.08 -22.37
N GLY A 99 -0.44 -0.90 -23.15
CA GLY A 99 0.68 -1.77 -22.78
C GLY A 99 1.93 -0.97 -22.33
N GLY A 100 2.62 -1.49 -21.30
CA GLY A 100 3.82 -0.84 -20.73
C GLY A 100 4.35 -1.46 -19.42
N GLY A 101 3.57 -2.33 -18.78
CA GLY A 101 3.90 -2.92 -17.49
C GLY A 101 3.86 -1.90 -16.35
N THR A 102 4.17 -2.35 -15.14
CA THR A 102 4.17 -1.50 -13.94
C THR A 102 5.50 -0.76 -13.84
N ARG A 103 5.46 0.54 -13.55
CA ARG A 103 6.64 1.40 -13.42
C ARG A 103 6.90 1.79 -11.96
N ILE A 104 7.16 0.81 -11.10
CA ILE A 104 7.21 1.01 -9.63
C ILE A 104 8.29 2.03 -9.26
N GLY A 105 9.49 1.92 -9.83
CA GLY A 105 10.61 2.83 -9.61
C GLY A 105 10.27 4.27 -9.97
N ALA A 106 9.71 4.51 -11.16
CA ALA A 106 9.28 5.86 -11.55
C ALA A 106 8.18 6.42 -10.64
N ASN A 107 7.22 5.60 -10.20
CA ASN A 107 6.15 6.02 -9.30
C ASN A 107 6.66 6.33 -7.89
N LEU A 108 7.60 5.54 -7.35
CA LEU A 108 8.27 5.82 -6.09
C LEU A 108 9.13 7.08 -6.16
N LYS A 109 9.79 7.34 -7.30
CA LYS A 109 10.50 8.60 -7.55
C LYS A 109 9.54 9.79 -7.56
N ALA A 110 8.45 9.70 -8.32
CA ALA A 110 7.42 10.74 -8.35
C ALA A 110 6.84 11.01 -6.96
N PHE A 111 6.57 9.95 -6.19
CA PHE A 111 6.12 10.05 -4.81
C PHE A 111 7.10 10.81 -3.93
N ASN A 112 8.40 10.47 -4.01
CA ASN A 112 9.45 11.15 -3.27
C ASN A 112 9.55 12.65 -3.58
N GLU A 113 9.34 13.02 -4.84
CA GLU A 113 9.47 14.39 -5.34
C GLU A 113 8.26 15.26 -4.99
N GLN A 114 7.05 14.71 -5.14
CA GLN A 114 5.81 15.47 -5.04
C GLN A 114 5.19 15.44 -3.64
N TYR A 115 5.27 14.30 -2.94
CA TYR A 115 4.47 14.08 -1.73
C TYR A 115 5.33 13.82 -0.49
N ALA A 116 6.35 12.98 -0.59
CA ALA A 116 7.12 12.55 0.59
C ALA A 116 7.85 13.71 1.30
N ARG A 117 8.15 14.81 0.60
CA ARG A 117 8.83 15.99 1.16
C ARG A 117 8.07 16.64 2.32
N HIS A 118 6.74 16.64 2.29
CA HIS A 118 5.91 17.37 3.25
C HIS A 118 5.14 16.46 4.21
N GLY A 119 5.11 15.16 3.95
CA GLY A 119 4.33 14.20 4.74
C GLY A 119 5.12 13.07 5.39
N VAL A 120 6.24 12.63 4.78
CA VAL A 120 6.91 11.40 5.20
C VAL A 120 8.13 11.71 6.07
N GLY A 121 8.18 11.11 7.27
CA GLY A 121 9.32 11.22 8.19
C GLY A 121 9.38 10.08 9.22
N GLY A 122 10.11 10.30 10.31
CA GLY A 122 10.37 9.32 11.38
C GLY A 122 9.17 8.67 12.08
N ARG A 123 7.95 9.16 11.81
CA ARG A 123 6.69 8.65 12.35
C ARG A 123 5.71 8.22 11.26
N SER A 124 6.22 7.98 10.07
CA SER A 124 5.44 7.54 8.93
C SER A 124 5.72 6.08 8.61
N VAL A 125 4.70 5.37 8.14
CA VAL A 125 4.81 4.03 7.57
C VAL A 125 4.38 4.12 6.11
N VAL A 126 5.30 3.81 5.21
CA VAL A 126 5.03 3.69 3.78
C VAL A 126 4.72 2.23 3.49
N LEU A 127 3.46 1.96 3.16
CA LEU A 127 2.93 0.65 2.81
C LEU A 127 2.86 0.51 1.29
N ILE A 128 3.66 -0.39 0.72
CA ILE A 128 3.68 -0.68 -0.71
C ILE A 128 2.98 -2.03 -0.92
N LEU A 129 1.90 -2.04 -1.71
CA LEU A 129 1.13 -3.25 -2.01
C LEU A 129 1.30 -3.60 -3.48
N SER A 130 2.20 -4.54 -3.78
CA SER A 130 2.59 -4.92 -5.15
C SER A 130 3.25 -6.29 -5.17
N ASP A 131 3.21 -6.96 -6.32
CA ASP A 131 3.94 -8.20 -6.58
C ASP A 131 5.44 -7.98 -6.87
N GLY A 132 5.86 -6.74 -7.09
CA GLY A 132 7.26 -6.35 -7.36
C GLY A 132 7.70 -6.50 -8.80
N TYR A 133 6.77 -6.74 -9.73
CA TYR A 133 7.06 -6.75 -11.16
C TYR A 133 7.19 -5.31 -11.68
N ASP A 134 8.37 -4.95 -12.19
CA ASP A 134 8.66 -3.60 -12.69
C ASP A 134 9.33 -3.68 -14.06
N THR A 135 8.93 -2.80 -14.99
CA THR A 135 9.53 -2.66 -16.32
C THR A 135 10.64 -1.60 -16.38
N ASP A 136 10.76 -0.75 -15.37
CA ASP A 136 11.87 0.19 -15.22
C ASP A 136 13.16 -0.52 -14.73
N PRO A 137 14.34 0.11 -14.88
CA PRO A 137 15.58 -0.39 -14.31
C PRO A 137 15.49 -0.52 -12.77
N PRO A 138 15.96 -1.63 -12.17
CA PRO A 138 15.86 -1.87 -10.72
C PRO A 138 16.55 -0.81 -9.86
N GLU A 139 17.54 -0.11 -10.42
CA GLU A 139 18.26 0.99 -9.77
C GLU A 139 17.34 2.16 -9.41
N LEU A 140 16.20 2.32 -10.12
CA LEU A 140 15.21 3.34 -9.77
C LEU A 140 14.44 2.99 -8.49
N ILE A 141 14.10 1.71 -8.28
CA ILE A 141 13.50 1.25 -7.04
C ILE A 141 14.49 1.42 -5.89
N ASP A 142 15.73 0.94 -6.06
CA ASP A 142 16.79 1.07 -5.06
C ASP A 142 16.98 2.52 -4.61
N ALA A 143 17.20 3.43 -5.57
CA ALA A 143 17.41 4.85 -5.26
C ALA A 143 16.18 5.51 -4.61
N ALA A 144 14.96 5.14 -5.02
CA ALA A 144 13.74 5.73 -4.49
C ALA A 144 13.44 5.24 -3.06
N LEU A 145 13.67 3.95 -2.77
CA LEU A 145 13.49 3.40 -1.41
C LEU A 145 14.60 3.85 -0.47
N ALA A 146 15.85 3.93 -0.92
CA ALA A 146 16.95 4.52 -0.14
C ALA A 146 16.64 5.97 0.27
N ARG A 147 15.99 6.74 -0.60
CA ARG A 147 15.54 8.11 -0.27
C ARG A 147 14.44 8.12 0.78
N LEU A 148 13.51 7.16 0.75
CA LEU A 148 12.48 7.03 1.79
C LEU A 148 13.10 6.63 3.13
N GLN A 149 14.02 5.65 3.15
CA GLN A 149 14.74 5.27 4.38
C GLN A 149 15.47 6.44 5.02
N LYS A 150 16.12 7.30 4.22
CA LYS A 150 16.79 8.51 4.72
C LYS A 150 15.84 9.51 5.41
N ARG A 151 14.53 9.42 5.20
CA ARG A 151 13.52 10.21 5.93
C ARG A 151 13.20 9.63 7.30
N GLY A 152 13.69 8.44 7.61
CA GLY A 152 13.44 7.72 8.86
C GLY A 152 12.05 7.06 8.93
N CYS A 153 11.29 7.03 7.83
CA CYS A 153 10.04 6.30 7.82
C CYS A 153 10.28 4.79 7.81
N ARG A 154 9.27 4.03 8.20
CA ARG A 154 9.25 2.58 8.03
C ARG A 154 8.71 2.24 6.66
N ILE A 155 9.33 1.29 5.97
CA ILE A 155 8.91 0.81 4.66
C ILE A 155 8.44 -0.64 4.79
N VAL A 156 7.16 -0.85 4.50
CA VAL A 156 6.52 -2.16 4.56
C VAL A 156 6.04 -2.54 3.17
N TRP A 157 6.49 -3.68 2.68
CA TRP A 157 6.05 -4.23 1.40
C TRP A 157 5.16 -5.44 1.62
N LEU A 158 3.94 -5.33 1.10
CA LEU A 158 2.92 -6.35 1.13
C LEU A 158 2.78 -6.98 -0.26
N ASN A 159 3.19 -8.23 -0.37
CA ASN A 159 3.19 -8.95 -1.63
C ASN A 159 2.14 -10.08 -1.60
N PRO A 160 1.10 -10.01 -2.45
CA PRO A 160 0.04 -11.03 -2.45
C PRO A 160 0.51 -12.40 -2.97
N LEU A 161 1.63 -12.46 -3.69
CA LEU A 161 2.19 -13.73 -4.20
C LEU A 161 3.10 -14.42 -3.17
N LYS A 162 3.57 -13.70 -2.14
CA LYS A 162 4.52 -14.24 -1.14
C LYS A 162 3.99 -15.46 -0.37
N GLY A 163 2.66 -15.61 -0.26
CA GLY A 163 2.03 -16.75 0.41
C GLY A 163 2.08 -18.07 -0.38
N TRP A 164 2.53 -18.05 -1.64
CA TRP A 164 2.59 -19.23 -2.49
C TRP A 164 3.84 -20.05 -2.16
N LYS A 165 3.68 -21.38 -2.09
CA LYS A 165 4.70 -22.34 -1.65
C LYS A 165 6.03 -22.23 -2.41
N ASP A 166 5.97 -21.85 -3.70
CA ASP A 166 7.12 -21.75 -4.60
C ASP A 166 7.47 -20.29 -4.96
N TYR A 167 6.97 -19.31 -4.21
CA TYR A 167 7.29 -17.90 -4.47
C TYR A 167 8.75 -17.59 -4.11
N ALA A 168 9.53 -17.22 -5.12
CA ALA A 168 10.83 -16.61 -4.96
C ALA A 168 10.79 -15.17 -5.50
N PRO A 169 11.41 -14.18 -4.81
CA PRO A 169 11.49 -12.81 -5.30
C PRO A 169 12.52 -12.69 -6.43
N VAL A 170 12.28 -13.39 -7.54
CA VAL A 170 13.17 -13.42 -8.72
C VAL A 170 13.01 -12.18 -9.60
N ALA A 171 11.96 -11.38 -9.39
CA ALA A 171 11.81 -10.10 -10.06
C ALA A 171 12.96 -9.16 -9.65
N ARG A 172 13.69 -8.63 -10.64
CA ARG A 172 14.83 -7.72 -10.41
C ARG A 172 14.44 -6.52 -9.54
N GLY A 173 13.24 -5.99 -9.73
CA GLY A 173 12.71 -4.89 -8.92
C GLY A 173 12.52 -5.26 -7.45
N MET A 174 11.99 -6.45 -7.18
CA MET A 174 11.84 -6.96 -5.81
C MET A 174 13.21 -7.18 -5.16
N ALA A 175 14.17 -7.77 -5.88
CA ALA A 175 15.53 -7.96 -5.36
C ALA A 175 16.20 -6.62 -4.97
N ALA A 176 16.00 -5.57 -5.77
CA ALA A 176 16.47 -4.22 -5.46
C ALA A 176 15.72 -3.55 -4.30
N ALA A 177 14.46 -3.92 -4.07
CA ALA A 177 13.68 -3.39 -2.95
C ALA A 177 14.07 -3.98 -1.59
N LEU A 178 14.34 -5.30 -1.53
CA LEU A 178 14.53 -6.05 -0.28
C LEU A 178 15.49 -5.42 0.74
N PRO A 179 16.67 -4.88 0.36
CA PRO A 179 17.59 -4.26 1.32
C PRO A 179 17.01 -3.04 2.05
N HIS A 180 15.96 -2.43 1.48
CA HIS A 180 15.39 -1.19 1.99
C HIS A 180 14.15 -1.39 2.87
N LEU A 181 13.63 -2.61 2.99
CA LEU A 181 12.37 -2.89 3.65
C LEU A 181 12.55 -3.20 5.14
N ASP A 182 11.78 -2.54 5.99
CA ASP A 182 11.65 -2.92 7.39
C ASP A 182 10.81 -4.21 7.53
N LEU A 183 9.87 -4.44 6.62
CA LEU A 183 9.04 -5.63 6.58
C LEU A 183 8.68 -6.02 5.15
N PHE A 184 8.87 -7.30 4.82
CA PHE A 184 8.35 -7.94 3.62
C PHE A 184 7.39 -9.06 4.00
N ALA A 185 6.09 -8.88 3.76
CA ALA A 185 5.04 -9.77 4.25
C ALA A 185 4.03 -10.15 3.16
N ALA A 186 3.33 -11.27 3.39
CA ALA A 186 2.26 -11.70 2.50
C ALA A 186 1.03 -10.80 2.68
N ALA A 187 0.20 -10.70 1.64
CA ALA A 187 -1.06 -9.96 1.68
C ALA A 187 -2.11 -10.58 0.74
N ALA A 188 -2.08 -11.90 0.60
CA ALA A 188 -2.99 -12.64 -0.27
C ALA A 188 -4.38 -12.80 0.39
N THR A 189 -4.39 -12.86 1.72
CA THR A 189 -5.57 -13.18 2.53
C THR A 189 -5.85 -12.13 3.61
N LEU A 190 -7.05 -12.18 4.19
CA LEU A 190 -7.40 -11.34 5.32
C LEU A 190 -6.61 -11.71 6.58
N ASP A 191 -6.25 -12.98 6.72
CA ASP A 191 -5.42 -13.46 7.82
C ASP A 191 -4.00 -12.90 7.71
N ASP A 192 -3.44 -12.82 6.49
CA ASP A 192 -2.16 -12.18 6.25
C ASP A 192 -2.18 -10.70 6.69
N LEU A 193 -3.22 -9.97 6.29
CA LEU A 193 -3.40 -8.57 6.67
C LEU A 193 -3.63 -8.39 8.17
N ALA A 194 -4.36 -9.31 8.81
CA ALA A 194 -4.58 -9.33 10.26
C ALA A 194 -3.31 -9.66 11.04
N ALA A 195 -2.40 -10.43 10.47
CA ALA A 195 -1.11 -10.78 11.05
C ALA A 195 -0.12 -9.60 11.09
N LEU A 196 -0.37 -8.54 10.32
CA LEU A 196 0.44 -7.32 10.33
C LEU A 196 0.26 -6.48 11.60
N GLU A 197 -0.82 -6.67 12.35
CA GLU A 197 -1.15 -5.84 13.52
C GLU A 197 -0.04 -5.81 14.59
N PRO A 198 0.44 -6.96 15.12
CA PRO A 198 1.51 -6.95 16.13
C PRO A 198 2.82 -6.35 15.59
N VAL A 199 3.10 -6.51 14.30
CA VAL A 199 4.33 -6.00 13.68
C VAL A 199 4.26 -4.49 13.52
N LEU A 200 3.15 -3.95 12.99
CA LEU A 200 2.95 -2.49 12.88
C LEU A 200 2.76 -1.82 14.24
N ALA A 201 2.29 -2.53 15.26
CA ALA A 201 2.17 -2.01 16.62
C ALA A 201 3.53 -1.89 17.35
N GLY A 202 4.55 -2.64 16.88
CA GLY A 202 5.92 -2.61 17.42
C GLY A 202 6.88 -1.72 16.65
N LEU A 203 6.46 -1.14 15.52
CA LEU A 203 7.22 -0.22 14.68
C LEU A 203 6.98 1.26 15.05
#